data_AF-A0A4P9ZP80-F1
#
_entry.id   AF-A0A4P9ZP80-F1
#
_cell.length_a   1.000
_cell.length_b   1.000
_cell.length_c   1.000
_cell.angle_alpha   90.00
_cell.angle_beta   90.00
_cell.angle_gamma   90.00
#
_symmetry.space_group_name_H-M   'P 1'
#
loop_
_entity.id
_entity.type
_entity.pdbx_description
1 polymer ?
#
loop_
_entity_poly.entity_id
_entity_poly.type
_entity_poly.pdbx_seq_one_letter_code
_entity_poly.pdbx_strand_id
1 'polypeptide(L)'
;LRGGKGGFGSMLRAQGGKMATHKTTNFDACRDLSGRRLLATKEVDATLRQLDLADELAIKRKDRIRKRIQKGLQEPVEKKHRFDDPHYFAKTETIAQNVKLAVRKAVRQSDKNRQVVEGRSESPSTSPSSSSSSSSLASAASSDAVTTS
;
A
#
# COMPACT_ATOMS: atom_id res chain seq x y z
N LEU A 1 -16.24 58.11 66.20
CA LEU A 1 -16.06 56.98 65.26
C LEU A 1 -16.87 57.26 64.01
N ARG A 2 -16.20 57.66 62.92
CA ARG A 2 -16.86 58.02 61.65
C ARG A 2 -17.41 56.75 61.01
N GLY A 3 -18.68 56.79 60.67
CA GLY A 3 -19.48 55.62 60.31
C GLY A 3 -18.91 54.81 59.15
N GLY A 4 -19.19 53.52 59.17
CA GLY A 4 -18.91 52.67 58.04
C GLY A 4 -19.65 51.34 58.17
N LYS A 5 -20.98 51.35 58.06
CA LYS A 5 -21.75 50.13 57.75
C LYS A 5 -21.38 49.66 56.33
N GLY A 6 -20.18 49.09 56.18
CA GLY A 6 -19.60 48.64 54.92
C GLY A 6 -19.74 47.13 54.68
N GLY A 7 -20.68 46.45 55.33
CA GLY A 7 -20.82 45.00 55.24
C GLY A 7 -21.56 44.53 53.98
N PHE A 8 -22.82 44.93 53.82
CA PHE A 8 -23.70 44.36 52.79
C PHE A 8 -24.06 45.35 51.66
N GLY A 9 -24.35 46.60 52.01
CA GLY A 9 -24.77 47.62 51.03
C GLY A 9 -23.66 48.04 50.05
N SER A 10 -22.41 48.08 50.51
CA SER A 10 -21.23 48.31 49.66
C SER A 10 -20.99 47.14 48.70
N MET A 11 -21.15 45.91 49.17
CA MET A 11 -21.05 44.69 48.35
C MET A 11 -22.13 44.66 47.28
N LEU A 12 -23.39 44.96 47.64
CA LEU A 12 -24.48 45.08 46.66
C LEU A 12 -24.24 46.18 45.65
N ARG A 13 -23.72 47.35 46.07
CA ARG A 13 -23.39 48.43 45.14
C ARG A 13 -22.27 48.05 44.18
N ALA A 14 -21.23 47.37 44.67
CA ALA A 14 -20.12 46.88 43.87
C ALA A 14 -20.53 45.75 42.89
N GLN A 15 -21.42 44.86 43.32
CA GLN A 15 -21.94 43.78 42.47
C GLN A 15 -22.98 44.30 41.46
N GLY A 16 -23.88 45.18 41.89
CA GLY A 16 -24.92 45.77 41.05
C GLY A 16 -24.36 46.60 39.89
N GLY A 17 -23.26 47.34 40.11
CA GLY A 17 -22.56 48.07 39.04
C GLY A 17 -21.99 47.15 37.95
N LYS A 18 -21.46 45.98 38.35
CA LYS A 18 -20.94 44.98 37.41
C LYS A 18 -22.07 44.38 36.58
N MET A 19 -23.14 43.94 37.24
CA MET A 19 -24.29 43.31 36.57
C MET A 19 -25.01 44.27 35.61
N ALA A 20 -25.14 45.55 35.97
CA ALA A 20 -25.77 46.55 35.11
C ALA A 20 -24.94 46.90 33.86
N THR A 21 -23.61 46.74 33.91
CA THR A 21 -22.71 47.05 32.79
C THR A 21 -22.57 45.87 31.82
N HIS A 22 -22.66 44.63 32.31
CA HIS A 22 -22.56 43.43 31.48
C HIS A 22 -23.87 43.18 30.73
N LYS A 23 -23.87 43.48 29.42
CA LYS A 23 -24.96 43.09 28.52
C LYS A 23 -24.99 41.57 28.37
N THR A 24 -26.18 40.99 28.48
CA THR A 24 -26.38 39.56 28.21
C THR A 24 -26.07 39.27 26.75
N THR A 25 -25.18 38.32 26.48
CA THR A 25 -24.85 37.87 25.11
C THR A 25 -25.53 36.56 24.75
N ASN A 26 -26.05 35.84 25.75
CA ASN A 26 -26.81 34.62 25.54
C ASN A 26 -28.31 34.96 25.47
N PHE A 27 -28.88 34.81 24.27
CA PHE A 27 -30.31 34.97 24.00
C PHE A 27 -30.99 33.63 23.68
N ASP A 28 -30.33 32.50 23.96
CA ASP A 28 -30.76 31.17 23.52
C ASP A 28 -32.05 30.71 24.21
N ALA A 29 -32.32 31.25 25.41
CA ALA A 29 -33.55 31.02 26.16
C ALA A 29 -34.77 31.77 25.60
N CYS A 30 -34.56 32.81 24.78
CA CYS A 30 -35.64 33.55 24.15
C CYS A 30 -36.41 32.67 23.17
N ARG A 31 -37.71 32.94 23.03
CA ARG A 31 -38.58 32.27 22.07
C ARG A 31 -38.81 33.18 20.86
N ASP A 32 -39.00 32.59 19.70
CA ASP A 32 -39.43 33.29 18.50
C ASP A 32 -40.96 33.48 18.48
N LEU A 33 -41.47 34.16 17.45
CA LEU A 33 -42.91 34.37 17.26
C LEU A 33 -43.67 33.06 17.00
N SER A 34 -42.98 31.99 16.63
CA SER A 34 -43.56 30.65 16.45
C SER A 34 -43.58 29.82 17.74
N GLY A 35 -43.05 30.36 18.85
CA GLY A 35 -42.97 29.69 20.14
C GLY A 35 -41.80 28.70 20.29
N ARG A 36 -40.90 28.61 19.31
CA ARG A 36 -39.67 27.81 19.37
C ARG A 36 -38.55 28.61 20.06
N ARG A 37 -37.63 27.93 20.75
CA ARG A 37 -36.47 28.59 21.36
C ARG A 37 -35.43 28.93 20.29
N LEU A 38 -34.75 30.07 20.42
CA LEU A 38 -33.68 30.46 19.49
C LEU A 38 -32.56 29.41 19.44
N LEU A 39 -32.30 28.71 20.55
CA LEU A 39 -31.36 27.59 20.57
C LEU A 39 -31.74 26.48 19.58
N ALA A 40 -33.01 26.07 19.56
CA ALA A 40 -33.47 24.97 18.72
C ALA A 40 -33.31 25.30 17.23
N THR A 41 -33.59 26.55 16.84
CA THR A 41 -33.37 27.02 15.46
C THR A 41 -31.88 27.00 15.12
N LYS A 42 -31.02 27.49 16.02
CA LYS A 42 -29.56 27.48 15.82
C LYS A 42 -29.01 26.05 15.71
N GLU A 43 -29.52 25.12 16.51
CA GLU A 43 -29.13 23.71 16.45
C GLU A 43 -29.51 23.08 15.13
N VAL A 44 -30.74 23.30 14.65
CA VAL A 44 -31.17 22.84 13.32
C VAL A 44 -30.27 23.42 12.23
N ASP A 45 -30.03 24.73 12.22
CA ASP A 45 -29.14 25.36 11.25
C ASP A 45 -27.70 24.82 11.32
N ALA A 46 -27.19 24.56 12.53
CA ALA A 46 -25.87 23.98 12.72
C ALA A 46 -25.79 22.55 12.16
N THR A 47 -26.80 21.73 12.40
CA THR A 47 -26.87 20.37 11.84
C THR A 47 -26.97 20.38 10.32
N LEU A 48 -27.79 21.26 9.74
CA LEU A 48 -27.89 21.43 8.29
C LEU A 48 -26.53 21.82 7.68
N ARG A 49 -25.86 22.82 8.25
CA ARG A 49 -24.51 23.22 7.81
C ARG A 49 -23.51 22.07 7.89
N GLN A 50 -23.59 21.21 8.91
CA GLN A 50 -22.71 20.05 9.03
C GLN A 50 -22.97 19.02 7.92
N LEU A 51 -24.24 18.78 7.56
CA LEU A 51 -24.60 17.90 6.46
C LEU A 51 -24.13 18.46 5.12
N ASP A 52 -24.34 19.76 4.87
CA ASP A 52 -23.87 20.42 3.65
C ASP A 52 -22.35 20.30 3.48
N LEU A 53 -21.59 20.54 4.57
CA LEU A 53 -20.14 20.38 4.57
C LEU A 53 -19.72 18.92 4.32
N ALA A 54 -20.44 17.95 4.89
CA ALA A 54 -20.17 16.53 4.66
C ALA A 54 -20.41 16.15 3.18
N ASP A 55 -21.49 16.66 2.58
CA ASP A 55 -21.83 16.43 1.19
C ASP A 55 -20.80 17.05 0.24
N GLU A 56 -20.36 18.28 0.51
CA GLU A 56 -19.28 18.92 -0.24
C GLU A 56 -17.99 18.09 -0.20
N LEU A 57 -17.61 17.59 0.98
CA LEU A 57 -16.42 16.76 1.14
C LEU A 57 -16.58 15.43 0.39
N ALA A 58 -17.77 14.83 0.39
CA ALA A 58 -18.07 13.63 -0.37
C ALA A 58 -17.95 13.87 -1.88
N ILE A 59 -18.45 15.00 -2.39
CA ILE A 59 -18.32 15.40 -3.80
C ILE A 59 -16.84 15.60 -4.16
N LYS A 60 -16.09 16.40 -3.37
CA LYS A 60 -14.65 16.63 -3.56
C LYS A 60 -13.86 15.30 -3.56
N ARG A 61 -14.21 14.36 -2.68
CA ARG A 61 -13.61 13.02 -2.64
C ARG A 61 -13.93 12.22 -3.89
N LYS A 62 -15.20 12.19 -4.32
CA LYS A 62 -15.63 11.51 -5.56
C LYS A 62 -14.90 12.07 -6.77
N ASP A 63 -14.77 13.38 -6.87
CA ASP A 63 -14.08 14.03 -7.98
C ASP A 63 -12.57 13.76 -7.97
N ARG A 64 -11.94 13.71 -6.79
CA ARG A 64 -10.54 13.29 -6.67
C ARG A 64 -10.35 11.85 -7.15
N ILE A 65 -11.26 10.95 -6.80
CA ILE A 65 -11.22 9.55 -7.25
C ILE A 65 -11.42 9.48 -8.77
N ARG A 66 -12.43 10.16 -9.31
CA ARG A 66 -12.70 10.26 -10.76
C ARG A 66 -11.49 10.76 -11.52
N LYS A 67 -10.84 11.84 -11.05
CA LYS A 67 -9.61 12.37 -11.65
C LYS A 67 -8.45 11.38 -11.61
N ARG A 68 -8.29 10.62 -10.52
CA ARG A 68 -7.25 9.57 -10.43
C ARG A 68 -7.50 8.43 -11.42
N ILE A 69 -8.75 7.98 -11.53
CA ILE A 69 -9.15 6.94 -12.50
C ILE A 69 -8.94 7.45 -13.92
N GLN A 70 -9.42 8.65 -14.22
CA GLN A 70 -9.24 9.27 -15.54
C GLN A 70 -7.76 9.43 -15.90
N LYS A 71 -6.92 9.87 -14.96
CA LYS A 71 -5.48 9.97 -15.18
C LYS A 71 -4.84 8.60 -15.41
N GLY A 72 -5.18 7.59 -14.61
CA GLY A 72 -4.67 6.22 -14.79
C GLY A 72 -5.16 5.53 -16.06
N LEU A 73 -6.29 5.97 -16.62
CA LEU A 73 -6.79 5.51 -17.92
C LEU A 73 -6.16 6.27 -19.10
N GLN A 74 -5.89 7.58 -18.93
CA GLN A 74 -5.24 8.41 -19.93
C GLN A 74 -3.74 8.16 -20.04
N GLU A 75 -3.08 7.82 -18.93
CA GLU A 75 -1.68 7.40 -18.93
C GLU A 75 -1.59 6.11 -19.75
N PRO A 76 -0.99 6.14 -20.96
CA PRO A 76 -0.85 4.93 -21.74
C PRO A 76 0.02 4.00 -20.91
N VAL A 77 -0.54 2.87 -20.48
CA VAL A 77 0.21 1.81 -19.80
C VAL A 77 1.49 1.62 -20.59
N GLU A 78 2.63 2.05 -20.01
CA GLU A 78 3.90 2.03 -20.71
C GLU A 78 4.03 0.63 -21.32
N LYS A 79 4.17 0.58 -22.65
CA LYS A 79 4.25 -0.68 -23.38
C LYS A 79 5.41 -1.45 -22.77
N LYS A 80 5.10 -2.43 -21.93
CA LYS A 80 6.11 -3.27 -21.28
C LYS A 80 6.98 -3.82 -22.40
N HIS A 81 8.23 -3.37 -22.47
CA HIS A 81 9.13 -3.77 -23.53
C HIS A 81 9.46 -5.25 -23.31
N ARG A 82 8.73 -6.12 -24.02
CA ARG A 82 9.00 -7.54 -24.04
C ARG A 82 10.08 -7.78 -25.08
N PHE A 83 11.18 -8.37 -24.64
CA PHE A 83 12.28 -8.74 -25.51
C PHE A 83 11.95 -10.09 -26.17
N ASP A 84 11.23 -10.01 -27.29
CA ASP A 84 10.79 -11.17 -28.07
C ASP A 84 11.56 -11.23 -29.40
N ASP A 85 12.83 -11.66 -29.36
CA ASP A 85 13.67 -11.87 -30.54
C ASP A 85 13.98 -13.37 -30.76
N PRO A 86 13.33 -14.04 -31.73
CA PRO A 86 13.57 -15.45 -32.04
C PRO A 86 15.01 -15.77 -32.46
N HIS A 87 15.69 -14.84 -33.14
CA HIS A 87 17.06 -15.06 -33.59
C HIS A 87 18.05 -15.06 -32.42
N TYR A 88 17.82 -14.19 -31.44
CA TYR A 88 18.63 -14.18 -30.21
C TYR A 88 18.48 -15.51 -29.47
N PHE A 89 17.26 -16.01 -29.26
CA PHE A 89 17.03 -17.30 -28.60
C PHE A 89 17.70 -18.46 -29.34
N ALA A 90 17.51 -18.56 -30.67
CA ALA A 90 18.17 -19.58 -31.49
C ALA A 90 19.70 -19.50 -31.40
N LYS A 91 20.28 -18.29 -31.40
CA LYS A 91 21.72 -18.09 -31.23
C LYS A 91 22.20 -18.52 -29.84
N THR A 92 21.47 -18.19 -28.78
CA THR A 92 21.83 -18.63 -27.43
C THR A 92 21.79 -20.15 -27.28
N GLU A 93 20.80 -20.81 -27.89
CA GLU A 93 20.67 -22.26 -27.87
C GLU A 93 21.81 -22.95 -28.64
N THR A 94 22.14 -22.47 -29.84
CA THR A 94 23.28 -23.01 -30.60
C THR A 94 24.61 -22.84 -29.89
N ILE A 95 24.84 -21.69 -29.25
CA ILE A 95 26.03 -21.46 -28.41
C ILE A 95 26.06 -22.46 -27.25
N ALA A 96 24.94 -22.64 -26.54
CA ALA A 96 24.85 -23.58 -25.43
C ALA A 96 25.14 -25.03 -25.86
N GLN A 97 24.61 -25.46 -27.01
CA GLN A 97 24.87 -26.79 -27.58
C GLN A 97 26.34 -26.95 -27.97
N ASN A 98 26.94 -25.94 -28.60
CA ASN A 98 28.35 -25.98 -29.00
C ASN A 98 29.28 -26.10 -27.80
N VAL A 99 29.04 -25.34 -26.73
CA VAL A 99 29.79 -25.45 -25.47
C VAL A 99 29.65 -26.85 -24.89
N LYS A 100 28.42 -27.39 -24.82
CA LYS A 100 28.16 -28.73 -24.30
C LYS A 100 28.89 -29.82 -25.08
N LEU A 101 28.93 -29.71 -26.41
CA LEU A 101 29.65 -30.64 -27.28
C LEU A 101 31.16 -30.51 -27.13
N ALA A 102 31.69 -29.29 -27.07
CA ALA A 102 33.13 -29.03 -26.89
C ALA A 102 33.62 -29.61 -25.55
N VAL A 103 32.89 -29.37 -24.45
CA VAL A 103 33.22 -29.92 -23.13
C VAL A 103 33.17 -31.45 -23.16
N ARG A 104 32.11 -32.06 -23.72
CA ARG A 104 32.03 -33.52 -23.85
C ARG A 104 33.19 -34.12 -24.66
N LYS A 105 33.60 -33.45 -25.74
CA LYS A 105 34.75 -33.87 -26.56
C LYS A 105 36.05 -33.74 -25.77
N ALA A 106 36.26 -32.63 -25.09
CA ALA A 106 37.45 -32.38 -24.29
C ALA A 106 37.61 -33.40 -23.16
N VAL A 107 36.54 -33.70 -22.41
CA VAL A 107 36.56 -34.72 -21.34
C VAL A 107 36.88 -36.11 -21.90
N ARG A 108 36.24 -36.50 -23.01
CA ARG A 108 36.55 -37.80 -23.65
C ARG A 108 37.98 -37.86 -24.19
N GLN A 109 38.52 -36.76 -24.68
CA GLN A 109 39.89 -36.70 -25.15
C GLN A 109 40.89 -36.72 -23.99
N SER A 110 40.59 -36.06 -22.87
CA SER A 110 41.39 -36.19 -21.65
C SER A 110 41.35 -37.60 -21.09
N ASP A 111 40.20 -38.28 -21.11
CA ASP A 111 40.08 -39.68 -20.67
C ASP A 111 40.86 -40.64 -21.59
N LYS A 112 40.78 -40.45 -22.92
CA LYS A 112 41.59 -41.22 -23.88
C LYS A 112 43.07 -40.96 -23.70
N ASN A 113 43.47 -39.71 -23.51
CA ASN A 113 44.88 -39.37 -23.26
C ASN A 113 45.35 -39.94 -21.92
N ARG A 114 44.49 -39.98 -20.90
CA ARG A 114 44.75 -40.61 -19.60
C ARG A 114 44.90 -42.12 -19.72
N GLN A 115 44.06 -42.80 -20.50
CA GLN A 115 44.21 -44.24 -20.77
C GLN A 115 45.46 -44.58 -21.61
N VAL A 116 45.86 -43.70 -22.54
CA VAL A 116 47.11 -43.86 -23.31
C VAL A 116 48.34 -43.63 -22.42
N VAL A 117 48.23 -42.77 -21.40
CA VAL A 117 49.28 -42.54 -20.40
C VAL A 117 49.30 -43.65 -19.34
N GLU A 118 48.15 -44.21 -18.95
CA GLU A 118 48.03 -45.34 -18.00
C GLU A 118 48.36 -46.71 -18.64
N GLY A 119 48.39 -46.81 -19.98
CA GLY A 119 48.81 -48.03 -20.71
C GLY A 119 50.31 -48.36 -20.70
N ARG A 120 51.13 -47.68 -19.87
CA ARG A 120 52.59 -47.87 -19.79
C ARG A 120 53.13 -48.23 -18.39
N SER A 121 52.30 -48.69 -17.46
CA SER A 121 52.75 -49.30 -16.18
C SER A 121 51.65 -50.17 -15.52
N GLU A 122 52.05 -51.33 -14.97
CA GLU A 122 51.32 -52.60 -14.75
C GLU A 122 50.44 -52.78 -13.48
N SER A 123 49.44 -53.70 -13.56
CA SER A 123 48.85 -54.61 -12.53
C SER A 123 48.08 -54.02 -11.29
N PRO A 124 47.39 -54.82 -10.41
CA PRO A 124 45.92 -54.88 -10.33
C PRO A 124 45.31 -54.52 -8.95
N SER A 125 43.96 -54.54 -8.87
CA SER A 125 43.12 -54.55 -7.65
C SER A 125 43.00 -53.19 -6.92
N THR A 126 41.88 -52.73 -6.38
CA THR A 126 40.69 -53.34 -5.79
C THR A 126 39.55 -52.31 -5.84
N SER A 127 38.32 -52.75 -6.14
CA SER A 127 37.09 -52.04 -5.78
C SER A 127 36.76 -52.30 -4.30
N PRO A 128 36.22 -51.33 -3.54
CA PRO A 128 34.77 -51.33 -3.25
C PRO A 128 34.20 -49.90 -3.23
N SER A 129 33.07 -49.63 -3.90
CA SER A 129 31.68 -49.78 -3.42
C SER A 129 31.21 -48.71 -2.42
N SER A 130 29.94 -48.33 -2.59
CA SER A 130 29.05 -47.62 -1.65
C SER A 130 29.21 -46.10 -1.61
N SER A 131 28.15 -45.29 -1.58
CA SER A 131 26.72 -45.52 -1.68
C SER A 131 26.03 -44.15 -1.56
N SER A 132 24.83 -44.06 -2.17
CA SER A 132 23.66 -43.28 -1.70
C SER A 132 23.79 -41.74 -1.68
N SER A 133 22.81 -40.94 -2.09
CA SER A 133 21.35 -41.14 -2.08
C SER A 133 20.70 -40.08 -3.00
N SER A 134 19.82 -40.47 -3.92
CA SER A 134 18.35 -40.20 -3.93
C SER A 134 17.94 -38.72 -3.73
N SER A 135 17.17 -38.07 -4.60
CA SER A 135 15.82 -38.44 -5.09
C SER A 135 15.39 -37.45 -6.20
N SER A 136 14.80 -37.85 -7.34
CA SER A 136 13.33 -38.03 -7.59
C SER A 136 12.47 -36.82 -7.15
N LEU A 137 11.53 -36.20 -7.87
CA LEU A 137 10.65 -36.55 -9.01
C LEU A 137 9.87 -35.29 -9.47
N ALA A 138 9.44 -35.30 -10.74
CA ALA A 138 8.10 -34.94 -11.28
C ALA A 138 7.44 -33.56 -10.93
N SER A 139 7.01 -32.69 -11.86
CA SER A 139 6.01 -32.76 -12.96
C SER A 139 4.78 -31.89 -12.64
N ALA A 140 4.06 -31.49 -13.70
CA ALA A 140 2.73 -30.85 -13.79
C ALA A 140 2.71 -29.31 -13.65
N ALA A 141 2.33 -28.51 -14.64
CA ALA A 141 1.14 -28.47 -15.50
C ALA A 141 -0.16 -28.10 -14.76
N SER A 142 -0.65 -26.88 -15.01
CA SER A 142 -2.04 -26.34 -14.96
C SER A 142 -1.91 -24.82 -14.77
N SER A 143 -2.24 -23.96 -15.73
CA SER A 143 -3.58 -23.64 -16.26
C SER A 143 -4.58 -23.41 -15.13
N ASP A 144 -4.85 -22.15 -14.78
CA ASP A 144 -6.23 -21.76 -14.52
C ASP A 144 -6.47 -20.25 -14.68
N ALA A 145 -7.55 -19.99 -15.40
CA ALA A 145 -8.11 -18.68 -15.70
C ALA A 145 -8.84 -18.12 -14.47
N VAL A 146 -8.60 -16.86 -14.13
CA VAL A 146 -9.39 -16.14 -13.14
C VAL A 146 -10.49 -15.38 -13.87
N THR A 147 -11.70 -15.96 -13.83
CA THR A 147 -12.95 -15.31 -14.17
C THR A 147 -13.42 -14.46 -12.98
N THR A 148 -13.76 -13.22 -13.32
CA THR A 148 -14.44 -12.16 -12.56
C THR A 148 -15.66 -12.61 -11.74
N SER A 149 -15.88 -11.94 -10.60
CA SER A 149 -17.03 -11.04 -10.42
C SER A 149 -16.81 -10.05 -9.29
#